data_AF-A0A2P6WA20-F1
#
_entry.id   AF-A0A2P6WA20-F1
#
_cell.length_a   1.000
_cell.length_b   1.000
_cell.length_c   1.000
_cell.angle_alpha   90.00
_cell.angle_beta   90.00
_cell.angle_gamma   90.00
#
_symmetry.space_group_name_H-M   'P 1'
#
loop_
_entity.id
_entity.type
_entity.pdbx_description
1 polymer ?
#
loop_
_entity_poly.entity_id
_entity_poly.type
_entity_poly.pdbx_seq_one_letter_code
_entity_poly.pdbx_strand_id
1 'polypeptide(L)'
;MELETVEKEGRLIVDMQQNHTLANLIRKAVWENDAEAGYDKGHPLGDESQLIIKSDNPEEVLQDAVDTVREWMEELEEQAN
;
A
#
# COMPACT_ATOMS: atom_id res chain seq x y z
N MET A 1 -3.29 6.51 12.31
CA MET A 1 -2.87 7.26 11.11
C MET A 1 -4.10 7.41 10.26
N GLU A 2 -4.45 8.64 9.87
CA GLU A 2 -5.52 8.88 8.90
C GLU A 2 -4.84 9.05 7.54
N LEU A 3 -5.08 8.10 6.63
CA LEU A 3 -4.56 8.13 5.27
C LEU A 3 -5.65 8.73 4.38
N GLU A 4 -5.28 9.72 3.57
CA GLU A 4 -6.19 10.30 2.58
C GLU A 4 -6.21 9.41 1.34
N THR A 5 -7.40 9.09 0.85
CA THR A 5 -7.60 8.28 -0.37
C THR A 5 -8.34 9.07 -1.44
N VAL A 6 -7.94 8.88 -2.70
CA VAL A 6 -8.59 9.46 -3.87
C VAL A 6 -8.74 8.39 -4.94
N GLU A 7 -9.97 8.19 -5.41
CA GLU A 7 -10.22 7.36 -6.59
C GLU A 7 -10.22 8.19 -7.87
N LYS A 8 -9.46 7.75 -8.87
CA LYS A 8 -9.38 8.39 -10.17
C LYS A 8 -9.03 7.39 -11.27
N GLU A 9 -9.82 7.36 -12.33
CA GLU A 9 -9.53 6.57 -13.56
C GLU A 9 -9.25 5.08 -13.29
N GLY A 10 -10.03 4.44 -12.41
CA GLY A 10 -9.84 3.02 -12.04
C GLY A 10 -8.60 2.78 -11.16
N ARG A 11 -8.16 3.80 -10.43
CA ARG A 11 -7.05 3.72 -9.50
C ARG A 11 -7.44 4.30 -8.16
N LEU A 12 -7.00 3.65 -7.09
CA LEU A 12 -6.99 4.21 -5.74
C LEU A 12 -5.60 4.77 -5.47
N ILE A 13 -5.55 6.04 -5.10
CA ILE A 13 -4.33 6.76 -4.72
C ILE A 13 -4.41 6.99 -3.22
N VAL A 14 -3.42 6.50 -2.47
CA VAL A 14 -3.33 6.63 -1.02
C VAL A 14 -2.13 7.51 -0.69
N ASP A 15 -2.35 8.62 0.01
CA ASP A 15 -1.26 9.45 0.53
C ASP A 15 -0.64 8.79 1.77
N MET A 16 0.60 8.37 1.62
CA MET A 16 1.38 7.67 2.64
C MET A 16 2.15 8.62 3.56
N GLN A 17 1.99 9.94 3.45
CA GLN A 17 2.58 10.95 4.36
C GLN A 17 4.09 10.76 4.55
N GLN A 18 4.83 10.66 3.44
CA GLN A 18 6.28 10.36 3.39
C GLN A 18 6.71 9.01 4.01
N ASN A 19 5.78 8.12 4.38
CA ASN A 19 6.11 6.79 4.88
C ASN A 19 6.40 5.81 3.74
N HIS A 20 7.60 5.93 3.17
CA HIS A 20 8.08 5.08 2.08
C HIS A 20 8.16 3.59 2.47
N THR A 21 8.48 3.31 3.72
CA THR A 21 8.60 1.93 4.23
C THR A 21 7.25 1.25 4.18
N LEU A 22 6.22 1.89 4.75
CA LEU A 22 4.85 1.36 4.73
C LEU A 22 4.31 1.27 3.30
N ALA A 23 4.57 2.29 2.46
CA ALA A 23 4.14 2.29 1.07
C ALA A 23 4.72 1.10 0.29
N ASN A 24 6.02 0.82 0.44
CA ASN A 24 6.65 -0.31 -0.24
C ASN A 24 6.21 -1.67 0.32
N LEU A 25 5.95 -1.75 1.63
CA LEU A 25 5.45 -2.96 2.27
C LEU A 25 4.07 -3.33 1.73
N ILE A 26 3.12 -2.39 1.75
CA ILE A 26 1.77 -2.60 1.23
C ILE A 26 1.81 -2.87 -0.27
N ARG A 27 2.63 -2.12 -1.05
CA ARG A 27 2.79 -2.39 -2.48
C ARG A 27 3.21 -3.82 -2.76
N LYS A 28 4.16 -4.36 -1.99
CA LYS A 28 4.57 -5.76 -2.13
C LYS A 28 3.40 -6.70 -1.85
N ALA A 29 2.64 -6.47 -0.77
CA ALA A 29 1.47 -7.29 -0.44
C ALA A 29 0.38 -7.23 -1.53
N VAL A 30 0.17 -6.08 -2.18
CA VAL A 30 -0.74 -5.98 -3.33
C VAL A 30 -0.29 -6.90 -4.47
N TRP A 31 1.01 -6.98 -4.76
CA TRP A 31 1.53 -7.86 -5.81
C TRP A 31 1.37 -9.35 -5.48
N GLU A 32 1.44 -9.72 -4.20
CA GLU A 32 1.29 -11.10 -3.73
C GLU A 32 -0.19 -11.55 -3.76
N ASN A 33 -1.13 -10.60 -3.82
CA ASN A 33 -2.56 -10.83 -4.05
C ASN A 33 -2.96 -10.68 -5.54
N ASP A 34 -2.01 -10.93 -6.46
CA ASP A 34 -2.23 -10.91 -7.91
C ASP A 34 -2.77 -9.57 -8.48
N ALA A 35 -2.53 -8.45 -7.79
CA ALA A 35 -3.00 -7.12 -8.20
C ALA A 35 -1.87 -6.15 -8.58
N GLU A 36 -2.20 -5.11 -9.35
CA GLU A 36 -1.23 -4.13 -9.85
C GLU A 36 -1.15 -2.92 -8.90
N ALA A 37 0.06 -2.63 -8.39
CA ALA A 37 0.35 -1.42 -7.63
C ALA A 37 1.67 -0.75 -8.02
N GLY A 38 1.67 0.57 -7.95
CA GLY A 38 2.82 1.46 -8.11
C GLY A 38 3.07 2.28 -6.85
N TYR A 39 4.26 2.84 -6.76
CA TYR A 39 4.61 3.79 -5.71
C TYR A 39 5.22 5.02 -6.38
N ASP A 40 4.64 6.19 -6.11
CA ASP A 40 5.17 7.48 -6.54
C ASP A 40 5.74 8.23 -5.34
N LYS A 41 7.04 8.53 -5.41
CA LYS A 41 7.75 9.30 -4.36
C LYS A 41 7.51 10.81 -4.49
N GLY A 42 6.74 11.25 -5.49
CA GLY A 42 6.48 12.66 -5.75
C GLY A 42 7.76 13.42 -6.13
N HIS A 43 7.67 14.75 -6.07
CA HIS A 43 8.83 15.61 -6.27
C HIS A 43 9.82 15.49 -5.08
N PRO A 44 11.15 15.47 -5.28
CA PRO A 44 12.13 15.31 -4.19
C PRO A 44 12.10 16.36 -3.07
N LEU A 45 11.41 17.47 -3.28
CA LEU A 45 11.23 18.58 -2.32
C LEU A 45 9.76 18.71 -1.86
N GLY A 46 8.88 17.83 -2.30
CA GLY A 46 7.49 17.77 -1.90
C GLY A 46 7.28 16.71 -0.83
N ASP A 47 6.19 16.86 -0.06
CA ASP A 47 5.78 15.90 0.96
C ASP A 47 4.88 14.79 0.40
N GLU A 48 4.79 14.68 -0.93
CA GLU A 48 3.97 13.69 -1.64
C GLU A 48 4.62 12.31 -1.62
N SER A 49 3.90 11.30 -1.14
CA SER A 49 4.33 9.90 -1.20
C SER A 49 3.11 9.04 -1.40
N GLN A 50 2.85 8.61 -2.63
CA GLN A 50 1.59 8.01 -3.01
C GLN A 50 1.74 6.52 -3.33
N LEU A 51 0.93 5.69 -2.68
CA LEU A 51 0.66 4.33 -3.13
C LEU A 51 -0.48 4.37 -4.15
N ILE A 52 -0.30 3.71 -5.30
CA ILE A 52 -1.28 3.70 -6.38
C ILE A 52 -1.68 2.26 -6.64
N ILE A 53 -2.95 1.92 -6.51
CA ILE A 53 -3.49 0.58 -6.77
C ILE A 53 -4.42 0.68 -7.99
N LYS A 54 -4.24 -0.19 -8.97
CA LYS A 54 -5.07 -0.25 -10.17
C LYS A 54 -5.86 -1.55 -10.19
N SER A 55 -7.17 -1.44 -10.05
CA SER A 55 -8.12 -2.56 -10.00
C SER A 55 -9.54 -2.04 -10.25
N ASP A 56 -10.44 -2.94 -10.61
CA ASP A 56 -11.88 -2.64 -10.67
C ASP A 56 -12.48 -2.49 -9.26
N ASN A 57 -11.86 -3.09 -8.23
CA ASN A 57 -12.23 -2.97 -6.81
C ASN A 57 -10.99 -2.67 -5.95
N PRO A 58 -10.43 -1.45 -6.03
CA PRO A 58 -9.12 -1.17 -5.43
C PRO A 58 -9.13 -1.06 -3.90
N GLU A 59 -10.28 -0.76 -3.28
CA GLU A 59 -10.44 -0.78 -1.82
C GLU A 59 -10.34 -2.21 -1.24
N GLU A 60 -10.96 -3.19 -1.91
CA GLU A 60 -10.87 -4.61 -1.54
C GLU A 60 -9.42 -5.11 -1.67
N VAL A 61 -8.75 -4.78 -2.78
CA VAL A 61 -7.32 -5.09 -2.98
C VAL A 61 -6.44 -4.48 -1.88
N LEU A 62 -6.73 -3.24 -1.45
CA LEU A 62 -5.99 -2.62 -0.36
C LEU A 62 -6.22 -3.36 0.97
N GLN A 63 -7.46 -3.77 1.24
CA GLN A 63 -7.80 -4.54 2.44
C GLN A 63 -7.09 -5.90 2.47
N ASP A 64 -7.12 -6.65 1.36
CA ASP A 64 -6.43 -7.94 1.23
C ASP A 64 -4.92 -7.80 1.43
N ALA A 65 -4.34 -6.73 0.88
CA ALA A 65 -2.92 -6.42 1.07
C ALA A 65 -2.59 -6.10 2.53
N VAL A 66 -3.47 -5.39 3.26
CA VAL A 66 -3.28 -5.11 4.70
C VAL A 66 -3.33 -6.41 5.50
N ASP A 67 -4.26 -7.32 5.19
CA ASP A 67 -4.38 -8.58 5.89
C ASP A 67 -3.17 -9.50 5.61
N THR A 68 -2.68 -9.53 4.37
CA THR A 68 -1.41 -10.20 4.03
C THR A 68 -0.21 -9.64 4.81
N VAL A 69 -0.13 -8.31 4.98
CA VAL A 69 0.93 -7.70 5.80
C VAL A 69 0.81 -8.11 7.26
N ARG A 70 -0.41 -8.21 7.80
CA ARG A 70 -0.63 -8.68 9.17
C ARG A 70 -0.13 -10.10 9.36
N GLU A 71 -0.48 -11.01 8.44
CA GLU A 71 0.01 -12.39 8.45
C GLU A 71 1.54 -12.45 8.44
N TRP A 72 2.22 -11.66 7.59
CA TRP A 72 3.69 -11.60 7.59
C TRP A 72 4.28 -11.12 8.91
N MET A 73 3.63 -10.17 9.59
CA MET A 73 4.11 -9.67 10.88
C MET A 73 3.90 -10.72 11.99
N GLU A 74 2.78 -11.43 11.98
CA GLU A 74 2.50 -12.52 12.93
C GLU A 74 3.51 -13.67 12.75
N GLU A 75 3.76 -14.13 11.52
CA GLU A 75 4.76 -15.16 11.24
C GLU A 75 6.17 -14.75 11.67
N LEU A 76 6.51 -13.46 11.52
CA LEU A 76 7.81 -12.92 11.93
C LEU A 76 7.94 -12.89 13.46
N GLU A 77 6.87 -12.52 14.18
CA GLU A 77 6.83 -12.51 15.65
C GLU A 77 6.96 -13.93 16.21
N GLU A 78 6.30 -14.92 15.60
CA GLU A 78 6.43 -16.32 16.00
C GLU A 78 7.86 -16.86 15.83
N GLN A 79 8.54 -16.49 14.75
CA GLN A 79 9.92 -16.91 14.48
C GLN A 79 10.97 -16.21 15.34
N ALA A 80 10.64 -15.04 15.91
CA ALA A 80 11.53 -14.26 16.76
C ALA A 80 11.53 -14.71 18.22
N ASN A 81 10.57 -15.56 18.62
CA ASN A 81 10.43 -16.15 19.96
C ASN A 81 11.02 -17.57 20.04
#